data_AF-A0A2P2JFS5-F1
#
_entry.id   AF-A0A2P2JFS5-F1
#
_cell.length_a   1.000
_cell.length_b   1.000
_cell.length_c   1.000
_cell.angle_alpha   90.00
_cell.angle_beta   90.00
_cell.angle_gamma   90.00
#
_symmetry.space_group_name_H-M   'P 1'
#
loop_
_entity.id
_entity.type
_entity.pdbx_description
1 polymer ?
#
loop_
_entity_poly.entity_id
_entity_poly.type
_entity_poly.pdbx_seq_one_letter_code
_entity_poly.pdbx_strand_id
1 'polypeptide(L)'
;MEPFGLTLIEAAAYGLPVVATKNGGPVDILKALNNGLLVDPHDQKAIADALLKLVADKNLWSECQKNGLKHIHRFSWTEHCQNYLSHVEHCRKRHPTAHLEIASIPEEPMSDSLRDVEDLSLRFSVEGDFKLNGEQDAIARQKKLIEAITQMASSNGKSTMIHSPGRRQMLFVMASDCYNCNGETTESFREIIKKVMNAAALNLGLTRIGFVLLTGSSLQETMEGLRSCPVNIEDFDAIICNSGSEMYFPWRDMVADEDYEAHIEYRWPGENITSMVTRLARAEDGAEDDIVEYTKACGSRCYSFSIKPGAKIRKVDALHQRLRMRGFRCNIVYTHAGSRLKVAPLFASRMQALRYLSIAWGIDLSKVVVFIGEKGDTD
;
A
#
# COMPACT_ATOMS: atom_id res chain seq x y z
N MET A 1 7.69 -10.26 23.78
CA MET A 1 7.35 -9.16 22.84
C MET A 1 6.29 -8.32 23.51
N GLU A 2 6.64 -7.10 23.89
CA GLU A 2 5.73 -6.14 24.49
C GLU A 2 5.11 -5.30 23.35
N PRO A 3 3.78 -5.31 23.16
CA PRO A 3 3.15 -4.43 22.19
C PRO A 3 3.19 -2.99 22.75
N PHE A 4 3.65 -2.03 21.95
CA PHE A 4 3.78 -0.60 22.29
C PHE A 4 2.46 0.09 22.70
N GLY A 5 1.34 -0.64 22.78
CA GLY A 5 0.06 -0.12 23.26
C GLY A 5 -0.62 0.84 22.29
N LEU A 6 -0.32 0.76 20.98
CA LEU A 6 -0.93 1.62 19.94
C LEU A 6 -2.46 1.64 20.02
N THR A 7 -3.09 0.49 20.28
CA THR A 7 -4.55 0.39 20.46
C THR A 7 -5.07 1.26 21.61
N LEU A 8 -4.30 1.43 22.69
CA LEU A 8 -4.68 2.31 23.81
C LEU A 8 -4.60 3.78 23.41
N ILE A 9 -3.59 4.14 22.61
CA ILE A 9 -3.39 5.49 22.08
C ILE A 9 -4.51 5.82 21.08
N GLU A 10 -4.82 4.91 20.16
CA GLU A 10 -5.94 5.05 19.21
C GLU A 10 -7.27 5.21 19.94
N ALA A 11 -7.57 4.35 20.91
CA ALA A 11 -8.78 4.46 21.72
C ALA A 11 -8.89 5.83 22.41
N ALA A 12 -7.79 6.31 22.99
CA ALA A 12 -7.74 7.62 23.63
C ALA A 12 -7.94 8.78 22.64
N ALA A 13 -7.43 8.66 21.40
CA ALA A 13 -7.62 9.65 20.33
C ALA A 13 -9.11 9.81 19.95
N TYR A 14 -9.89 8.74 20.07
CA TYR A 14 -11.35 8.76 19.91
C TYR A 14 -12.12 9.07 21.21
N GLY A 15 -11.41 9.39 22.31
CA GLY A 15 -12.01 9.72 23.59
C GLY A 15 -12.63 8.51 24.31
N LEU A 16 -12.19 7.29 24.01
CA LEU A 16 -12.67 6.08 24.67
C LEU A 16 -11.88 5.82 25.96
N PRO A 17 -12.55 5.60 27.10
CA PRO A 17 -11.90 5.12 28.31
C PRO A 17 -11.36 3.70 28.12
N VAL A 18 -10.21 3.39 28.75
CA VAL A 18 -9.52 2.11 28.57
C VAL A 18 -9.32 1.36 29.90
N VAL A 19 -9.39 0.03 29.86
CA VAL A 19 -8.86 -0.84 30.90
C VAL A 19 -7.62 -1.53 30.35
N ALA A 20 -6.49 -1.39 31.03
CA ALA A 20 -5.23 -1.94 30.54
C ALA A 20 -4.44 -2.64 31.65
N THR A 21 -3.46 -3.46 31.27
CA THR A 21 -2.69 -4.23 32.24
C THR A 21 -1.71 -3.35 33.00
N LYS A 22 -1.53 -3.58 34.31
CA LYS A 22 -0.53 -2.90 35.14
C LYS A 22 0.94 -3.30 34.84
N ASN A 23 1.16 -4.02 33.74
CA ASN A 23 2.46 -4.51 33.31
C ASN A 23 2.84 -3.82 32.00
N GLY A 24 4.06 -3.29 31.93
CA GLY A 24 4.65 -2.75 30.70
C GLY A 24 4.14 -1.37 30.29
N GLY A 25 4.28 -1.06 28.99
CA GLY A 25 3.95 0.20 28.34
C GLY A 25 2.55 0.77 28.59
N PRO A 26 1.49 -0.03 28.82
CA PRO A 26 0.20 0.50 29.22
C PRO A 26 0.24 1.37 30.48
N VAL A 27 1.15 1.10 31.42
CA VAL A 27 1.31 1.90 32.64
C VAL A 27 1.72 3.33 32.31
N ASP A 28 2.71 3.48 31.42
CA ASP A 28 3.20 4.79 31.00
C ASP A 28 2.17 5.53 30.15
N ILE A 29 1.45 4.81 29.29
CA ILE A 29 0.37 5.38 28.47
C ILE A 29 -0.76 5.91 29.36
N LEU A 30 -1.27 5.12 30.30
CA LEU A 30 -2.35 5.56 31.18
C LEU A 30 -1.88 6.65 32.14
N LYS A 31 -0.61 6.64 32.58
CA LYS A 31 -0.03 7.73 33.37
C LYS A 31 0.06 9.03 32.57
N ALA A 32 0.34 8.96 31.28
CA ALA A 32 0.44 10.13 30.42
C ALA A 32 -0.93 10.69 30.01
N LEU A 33 -1.91 9.81 29.74
CA LEU A 33 -3.22 10.17 29.20
C LEU A 33 -4.28 10.38 30.29
N ASN A 34 -4.20 9.65 31.40
CA ASN A 34 -5.20 9.59 32.47
C ASN A 34 -6.63 9.30 31.96
N ASN A 35 -6.76 8.36 31.01
CA ASN A 35 -8.01 8.01 30.35
C ASN A 35 -8.50 6.59 30.68
N GLY A 36 -8.09 6.00 31.80
CA GLY A 36 -8.41 4.60 32.06
C GLY A 36 -7.98 4.04 33.41
N LEU A 37 -8.18 2.73 33.58
CA LEU A 37 -7.84 1.96 34.78
C LEU A 37 -6.80 0.89 34.47
N LEU A 38 -5.86 0.69 35.40
CA LEU A 38 -4.87 -0.39 35.35
C LEU A 38 -5.34 -1.59 36.19
N VAL A 39 -5.23 -2.80 35.64
CA VAL A 39 -5.64 -4.06 36.28
C VAL A 39 -4.55 -5.13 36.20
N ASP A 40 -4.56 -6.08 37.14
CA ASP A 40 -3.72 -7.27 37.05
C ASP A 40 -4.29 -8.22 35.98
N PRO A 41 -3.53 -8.61 34.95
CA PRO A 41 -4.02 -9.55 33.94
C PRO A 41 -4.37 -10.94 34.50
N HIS A 42 -3.85 -11.31 35.67
CA HIS A 42 -4.14 -12.61 36.30
C HIS A 42 -5.34 -12.57 37.26
N ASP A 43 -5.91 -11.39 37.51
CA ASP A 43 -7.08 -11.23 38.37
C ASP A 43 -8.33 -10.97 37.51
N GLN A 44 -9.03 -12.06 37.18
CA GLN A 44 -10.25 -12.02 36.38
C GLN A 44 -11.34 -11.14 37.01
N LYS A 45 -11.42 -11.11 38.35
CA LYS A 45 -12.41 -10.32 39.07
C LYS A 45 -12.10 -8.83 38.98
N ALA A 46 -10.83 -8.45 39.15
CA ALA A 46 -10.41 -7.07 38.99
C ALA A 46 -10.67 -6.53 37.57
N ILE A 47 -10.49 -7.35 36.54
CA ILE A 47 -10.81 -6.98 35.15
C ILE A 47 -12.32 -6.71 35.02
N ALA A 48 -13.17 -7.63 35.50
CA ALA A 48 -14.62 -7.49 35.44
C ALA A 48 -15.10 -6.25 36.20
N ASP A 49 -14.59 -6.04 37.43
CA ASP A 49 -14.96 -4.91 38.28
C ASP A 49 -14.53 -3.57 37.65
N ALA A 50 -13.35 -3.51 37.02
CA ALA A 50 -12.87 -2.30 36.35
C ALA A 50 -13.71 -1.96 35.11
N LEU A 51 -14.07 -2.95 34.30
CA LEU A 51 -14.95 -2.77 33.15
C LEU A 51 -16.34 -2.30 33.58
N LEU A 52 -16.93 -2.96 34.60
CA LEU A 52 -18.23 -2.57 35.16
C LEU A 52 -18.18 -1.16 35.74
N LYS A 53 -17.12 -0.80 36.47
CA LYS A 53 -16.94 0.53 37.04
C LYS A 53 -16.92 1.61 35.97
N LEU A 54 -16.15 1.42 34.89
CA LEU A 54 -16.08 2.40 33.80
C LEU A 54 -17.41 2.58 33.08
N VAL A 55 -18.17 1.51 32.87
CA VAL A 55 -19.45 1.56 32.16
C VAL A 55 -20.58 2.10 33.06
N ALA A 56 -20.54 1.81 34.37
CA ALA A 56 -21.58 2.23 35.31
C ALA A 56 -21.42 3.69 35.77
N ASP A 57 -20.19 4.17 35.95
CA ASP A 57 -19.91 5.53 36.41
C ASP A 57 -19.75 6.51 35.24
N LYS A 58 -20.85 7.22 34.94
CA LYS A 58 -20.89 8.23 33.88
C LYS A 58 -19.91 9.39 34.10
N ASN A 59 -19.61 9.74 35.36
CA ASN A 59 -18.70 10.84 35.65
C ASN A 59 -17.27 10.41 35.33
N LEU A 60 -16.88 9.22 35.80
CA LEU A 60 -15.57 8.63 35.48
C LEU A 60 -15.39 8.47 33.97
N TRP A 61 -16.41 7.98 33.26
CA TRP A 61 -16.37 7.88 31.79
C TRP A 61 -16.10 9.24 31.13
N SER A 62 -16.86 10.27 31.51
CA SER A 62 -16.72 11.61 30.93
C SER A 62 -15.36 12.22 31.25
N GLU A 63 -14.83 11.99 32.44
CA GLU A 63 -13.48 12.42 32.82
C GLU A 63 -12.40 11.74 31.97
N CYS A 64 -12.47 10.41 31.84
CA CYS A 64 -11.53 9.65 31.01
C CYS A 64 -11.59 10.07 29.54
N GLN A 65 -12.78 10.32 28.99
CA GLN A 65 -12.96 10.82 27.63
C GLN A 65 -12.28 12.18 27.44
N LYS A 66 -12.55 13.14 28.34
CA LYS A 66 -11.92 14.48 28.28
C LYS A 66 -10.41 14.40 28.39
N ASN A 67 -9.89 13.57 29.29
CA ASN A 67 -8.46 13.40 29.50
C ASN A 67 -7.78 12.77 28.28
N GLY A 68 -8.38 11.74 27.67
CA GLY A 68 -7.87 11.11 26.44
C GLY A 68 -7.72 12.13 25.32
N LEU A 69 -8.80 12.86 25.00
CA LEU A 69 -8.79 13.89 23.94
C LEU A 69 -7.83 15.04 24.24
N LYS A 70 -7.70 15.43 25.51
CA LYS A 70 -6.80 16.52 25.93
C LYS A 70 -5.34 16.13 25.82
N HIS A 71 -4.96 14.92 26.23
CA HIS A 71 -3.55 14.53 26.39
C HIS A 71 -2.99 13.72 25.21
N ILE A 72 -3.80 13.34 24.22
CA ILE A 72 -3.35 12.52 23.08
C ILE A 72 -2.18 13.12 22.30
N HIS A 73 -2.10 14.46 22.23
CA HIS A 73 -1.01 15.17 21.56
C HIS A 73 0.38 14.79 22.09
N ARG A 74 0.47 14.26 23.33
CA ARG A 74 1.72 13.81 23.94
C ARG A 74 2.37 12.62 23.21
N PHE A 75 1.57 11.87 22.45
CA PHE A 75 2.03 10.75 21.62
C PHE A 75 2.17 11.13 20.14
N SER A 76 2.16 12.44 19.82
CA SER A 76 2.44 12.92 18.47
C SER A 76 3.94 12.88 18.16
N TRP A 77 4.26 12.84 16.85
CA TRP A 77 5.65 12.83 16.41
C TRP A 77 6.40 14.12 16.78
N THR A 78 5.70 15.26 16.71
CA THR A 78 6.26 16.56 17.10
C THR A 78 6.69 16.58 18.56
N GLU A 79 5.82 16.14 19.48
CA GLU A 79 6.13 16.09 20.91
C GLU A 79 7.26 15.08 21.21
N HIS A 80 7.25 13.93 20.52
CA HIS A 80 8.30 12.93 20.67
C HIS A 80 9.68 13.50 20.29
N CYS A 81 9.78 14.16 19.13
CA CYS A 81 11.01 14.81 18.67
C CYS A 81 11.46 15.91 19.63
N GLN A 82 10.55 16.76 20.12
CA GLN A 82 10.87 17.82 21.06
C GLN A 82 11.41 17.27 22.39
N ASN A 83 10.73 16.27 22.97
CA ASN A 83 11.20 15.65 24.21
C ASN A 83 12.56 14.98 24.03
N TYR A 84 12.76 14.24 22.94
CA TYR A 84 14.04 13.62 22.63
C TYR A 84 15.19 14.64 22.54
N LEU A 85 15.00 15.71 21.75
CA LEU A 85 16.00 16.78 21.61
C LEU A 85 16.30 17.47 22.94
N SER A 86 15.29 17.71 23.78
CA SER A 86 15.46 18.32 25.10
C SER A 86 16.36 17.48 26.02
N HIS A 87 16.23 16.15 25.96
CA HIS A 87 17.07 15.24 26.74
C HIS A 87 18.52 15.24 26.25
N VAL A 88 18.73 15.26 24.93
CA VAL A 88 20.07 15.38 24.32
C VAL A 88 20.75 16.67 24.76
N GLU A 89 20.05 17.81 24.73
CA GLU A 89 20.60 19.09 25.18
C GLU A 89 20.97 19.11 26.67
N HIS A 90 20.16 18.47 27.52
CA HIS A 90 20.43 18.38 28.96
C HIS A 90 21.67 17.54 29.28
N CYS A 91 21.88 16.45 28.53
CA CYS A 91 23.09 15.64 28.64
C CYS A 91 24.33 16.41 28.20
N ARG A 92 24.22 17.21 27.12
CA ARG A 92 25.31 18.07 26.63
C ARG A 92 25.80 19.09 27.68
N LYS A 93 24.90 19.60 28.52
CA LYS A 93 25.25 20.59 29.57
C LYS A 93 26.00 19.98 30.77
N ARG A 94 25.91 18.66 31.01
CA ARG A 94 26.59 17.99 32.14
C ARG A 94 28.03 17.59 31.88
N HIS A 95 28.39 17.38 30.62
CA HIS A 95 29.75 17.11 30.21
C HIS A 95 30.14 18.15 29.15
N PRO A 96 30.75 19.28 29.55
CA PRO A 96 31.34 20.22 28.61
C PRO A 96 32.58 19.56 28.00
N THR A 97 32.37 18.65 27.05
CA THR A 97 33.44 18.12 26.23
C THR A 97 34.00 19.27 25.41
N ALA A 98 35.33 19.38 25.35
CA ALA A 98 36.03 20.38 24.56
C ALA A 98 35.41 20.44 23.17
N HIS A 99 35.11 21.67 22.74
CA HIS A 99 34.54 21.99 21.44
C HIS A 99 35.35 21.28 20.35
N LEU A 100 34.86 20.15 19.84
CA LEU A 100 35.21 19.73 18.50
C LEU A 100 34.44 20.69 17.61
N GLU A 101 35.15 21.65 17.00
CA GLU A 101 34.56 22.46 15.94
C GLU A 101 34.03 21.51 14.87
N ILE A 102 32.71 21.37 14.83
CA ILE A 102 32.02 20.73 13.73
C ILE A 102 32.25 21.68 12.56
N ALA A 103 33.10 21.28 11.60
CA ALA A 103 33.24 22.02 10.35
C ALA A 103 31.84 22.25 9.79
N SER A 104 31.50 23.50 9.50
CA SER A 104 30.22 23.85 8.88
C SER A 104 30.20 23.24 7.49
N ILE A 105 29.51 22.11 7.35
CA ILE A 105 29.19 21.49 6.07
C ILE A 105 28.20 22.46 5.37
N PRO A 106 28.39 22.79 4.08
CA PRO A 106 27.35 23.44 3.30
C PRO A 106 26.04 22.65 3.46
N GLU A 107 24.89 23.31 3.61
CA GLU A 107 23.60 22.62 3.71
C GLU A 107 23.36 21.74 2.46
N GLU A 108 23.74 20.47 2.58
CA GLU A 108 23.31 19.38 1.72
C GLU A 108 22.03 18.78 2.33
N PRO A 109 21.03 18.42 1.51
CA PRO A 109 19.82 17.77 2.00
C PRO A 109 20.18 16.43 2.67
N MET A 110 19.74 16.30 3.92
CA MET A 110 19.93 15.16 4.84
C MET A 110 19.89 13.78 4.17
N SER A 111 21.00 13.03 4.24
CA SER A 111 21.04 11.57 4.07
C SER A 111 21.87 10.87 5.16
N ASP A 112 21.69 9.55 5.26
CA ASP A 112 22.64 8.54 5.78
C ASP A 112 22.69 8.14 7.27
N SER A 113 21.59 7.59 7.81
CA SER A 113 21.66 6.56 8.87
C SER A 113 20.86 5.29 8.54
N LEU A 114 20.88 4.89 7.25
CA LEU A 114 20.27 3.67 6.72
C LEU A 114 21.21 2.99 5.70
N ARG A 115 22.51 2.91 6.02
CA ARG A 115 23.55 2.38 5.13
C ARG A 115 23.54 0.87 4.85
N ASP A 116 22.47 0.17 5.20
CA ASP A 116 22.28 -1.24 4.80
C ASP A 116 21.14 -1.42 3.77
N VAL A 117 20.71 -0.34 3.09
CA VAL A 117 19.66 -0.40 2.05
C VAL A 117 20.17 -0.01 0.65
N GLU A 118 21.43 0.43 0.51
CA GLU A 118 21.98 0.90 -0.77
C GLU A 118 22.65 -0.18 -1.64
N ASP A 119 22.34 -1.46 -1.46
CA ASP A 119 22.85 -2.53 -2.36
C ASP A 119 21.87 -2.90 -3.49
N LEU A 120 20.89 -2.04 -3.79
CA LEU A 120 19.94 -2.21 -4.89
C LEU A 120 19.77 -0.93 -5.71
N SER A 121 20.88 -0.33 -6.14
CA SER A 121 20.87 0.56 -7.32
C SER A 121 21.59 -0.13 -8.47
N LEU A 122 20.77 -0.59 -9.41
CA LEU A 122 21.11 -1.06 -10.76
C LEU A 122 22.19 -0.18 -11.40
N ARG A 123 23.32 -0.82 -11.73
CA ARG A 123 24.38 -0.22 -12.54
C ARG A 123 23.91 -0.11 -13.98
N PHE A 124 23.47 1.07 -14.41
CA PHE A 124 23.54 1.43 -15.82
C PHE A 124 24.97 1.86 -16.15
N SER A 125 25.72 0.95 -16.76
CA SER A 125 27.00 1.28 -17.37
C SER A 125 26.74 2.03 -18.67
N VAL A 126 27.01 3.33 -18.68
CA VAL A 126 27.29 4.04 -19.93
C VAL A 126 28.78 4.29 -19.95
N GLU A 127 29.50 3.45 -20.68
CA GLU A 127 30.86 3.72 -21.10
C GLU A 127 30.85 5.03 -21.92
N GLY A 128 31.70 5.97 -21.49
CA GLY A 128 31.85 7.26 -22.13
C GLY A 128 32.99 8.03 -21.49
N ASP A 129 34.22 7.67 -21.86
CA ASP A 129 35.44 8.37 -21.47
C ASP A 129 35.36 9.87 -21.79
N PHE A 130 35.34 10.72 -20.76
CA PHE A 130 35.68 12.15 -20.90
C PHE A 130 36.66 12.56 -19.81
N LYS A 131 37.95 12.55 -20.16
CA LYS A 131 39.00 13.22 -19.39
C LYS A 131 38.82 14.74 -19.51
N LEU A 132 38.75 15.44 -18.38
CA LEU A 132 38.80 16.90 -18.32
C LEU A 132 40.05 17.34 -17.56
N ASN A 133 41.08 17.71 -18.32
CA ASN A 133 42.08 18.67 -17.88
C ASN A 133 41.57 20.08 -18.20
N GLY A 134 41.67 21.00 -17.24
CA GLY A 134 41.61 22.45 -17.47
C GLY A 134 40.37 23.15 -16.94
N GLU A 135 40.60 24.15 -16.09
CA GLU A 135 39.65 25.10 -15.53
C GLU A 135 38.79 25.75 -16.63
N GLN A 136 37.48 25.50 -16.62
CA GLN A 136 36.51 26.34 -17.33
C GLN A 136 35.23 26.54 -16.51
N ASP A 137 34.81 27.80 -16.54
CA ASP A 137 33.80 28.53 -15.80
C ASP A 137 32.48 27.76 -15.56
N ALA A 138 31.96 27.83 -14.33
CA ALA A 138 30.77 27.09 -13.87
C ALA A 138 29.51 27.41 -14.70
N ILE A 139 29.45 28.64 -15.22
CA ILE A 139 28.36 29.10 -16.09
C ILE A 139 28.40 28.40 -17.46
N ALA A 140 29.59 28.12 -18.00
CA ALA A 140 29.75 27.40 -19.25
C ALA A 140 29.39 25.90 -19.10
N ARG A 141 29.66 25.31 -17.93
CA ARG A 141 29.24 23.94 -17.59
C ARG A 141 27.72 23.83 -17.46
N GLN A 142 27.08 24.79 -16.77
CA GLN A 142 25.63 24.80 -16.62
C GLN A 142 24.93 25.00 -17.98
N LYS A 143 25.49 25.85 -18.84
CA LYS A 143 24.97 26.07 -20.20
C LYS A 143 25.13 24.84 -21.10
N LYS A 144 26.27 24.14 -21.02
CA LYS A 144 26.49 22.84 -21.71
C LYS A 144 25.58 21.74 -21.18
N LEU A 145 25.32 21.70 -19.88
CA LEU A 145 24.41 20.73 -19.27
C LEU A 145 22.97 20.98 -19.72
N ILE A 146 22.54 22.24 -19.74
CA ILE A 146 21.22 22.64 -20.24
C ILE A 146 21.10 22.36 -21.74
N GLU A 147 22.12 22.65 -22.55
CA GLU A 147 22.13 22.29 -23.98
C GLU A 147 22.14 20.78 -24.21
N ALA A 148 22.84 19.99 -23.38
CA ALA A 148 22.83 18.53 -23.45
C ALA A 148 21.47 17.94 -23.05
N ILE A 149 20.82 18.47 -22.01
CA ILE A 149 19.46 18.09 -21.60
C ILE A 149 18.44 18.48 -22.67
N THR A 150 18.60 19.67 -23.28
CA THR A 150 17.71 20.16 -24.34
C THR A 150 17.92 19.37 -25.64
N GLN A 151 19.16 18.96 -25.95
CA GLN A 151 19.44 18.09 -27.09
C GLN A 151 18.92 16.66 -26.87
N MET A 152 19.03 16.09 -25.67
CA MET A 152 18.41 14.80 -25.31
C MET A 152 16.89 14.85 -25.38
N ALA A 153 16.27 15.98 -25.00
CA ALA A 153 14.83 16.19 -25.17
C ALA A 153 14.41 16.32 -26.64
N SER A 154 15.32 16.72 -27.53
CA SER A 154 15.07 16.87 -28.97
C SER A 154 15.46 15.67 -29.84
N SER A 155 16.28 14.74 -29.32
CA SER A 155 16.71 13.53 -30.06
C SER A 155 15.77 12.34 -29.90
N ASN A 156 14.83 12.38 -28.95
CA ASN A 156 13.66 11.49 -28.95
C ASN A 156 12.46 12.21 -29.57
N GLY A 157 12.43 12.20 -30.90
CA GLY A 157 11.30 12.64 -31.71
C GLY A 157 10.06 11.78 -31.51
N LYS A 158 9.38 11.93 -30.37
CA LYS A 158 7.94 11.77 -30.19
C LYS A 158 7.51 12.75 -29.11
N SER A 159 6.74 13.77 -29.53
CA SER A 159 6.02 14.69 -28.66
C SER A 159 5.17 13.91 -27.64
N THR A 160 5.77 13.58 -26.49
CA THR A 160 5.04 13.05 -25.34
C THR A 160 4.55 14.25 -24.57
N MET A 161 3.24 14.51 -24.64
CA MET A 161 2.60 15.37 -23.64
C MET A 161 3.01 14.85 -22.25
N ILE A 162 3.54 15.73 -21.40
CA ILE A 162 3.86 15.42 -20.01
C ILE A 162 2.52 15.22 -19.27
N HIS A 163 1.95 14.02 -19.39
CA HIS A 163 0.73 13.63 -18.67
C HIS A 163 1.09 13.37 -17.21
N SER A 164 0.54 14.19 -16.32
CA SER A 164 0.76 14.11 -14.87
C SER A 164 -0.58 13.94 -14.16
N PRO A 165 -0.86 12.76 -13.57
CA PRO A 165 -2.09 12.51 -12.81
C PRO A 165 -2.30 13.49 -11.65
N GLY A 166 -1.24 14.11 -11.13
CA GLY A 166 -1.32 15.13 -10.07
C GLY A 166 -2.10 16.40 -10.43
N ARG A 167 -2.50 16.58 -11.70
CA ARG A 167 -3.44 17.64 -12.11
C ARG A 167 -4.92 17.27 -11.93
N ARG A 168 -5.23 16.00 -11.70
CA ARG A 168 -6.59 15.51 -11.49
C ARG A 168 -7.09 15.96 -10.12
N GLN A 169 -8.32 16.47 -10.08
CA GLN A 169 -8.97 16.91 -8.84
C GLN A 169 -9.82 15.82 -8.19
N MET A 170 -10.18 14.78 -8.94
CA MET A 170 -11.02 13.67 -8.50
C MET A 170 -10.65 12.40 -9.28
N LEU A 171 -10.78 11.22 -8.65
CA LEU A 171 -10.57 9.93 -9.30
C LEU A 171 -11.85 9.11 -9.31
N PHE A 172 -12.17 8.55 -10.46
CA PHE A 172 -13.23 7.56 -10.64
C PHE A 172 -12.59 6.19 -10.82
N VAL A 173 -12.76 5.33 -9.81
CA VAL A 173 -12.23 3.97 -9.79
C VAL A 173 -13.33 3.01 -10.19
N MET A 174 -13.13 2.27 -11.27
CA MET A 174 -14.04 1.22 -11.74
C MET A 174 -13.55 -0.12 -11.22
N ALA A 175 -14.12 -0.59 -10.10
CA ALA A 175 -13.77 -1.83 -9.42
C ALA A 175 -14.91 -2.87 -9.58
N SER A 176 -15.27 -3.17 -10.83
CA SER A 176 -16.33 -4.12 -11.14
C SER A 176 -15.80 -5.24 -12.03
N ASP A 177 -15.71 -6.43 -11.46
CA ASP A 177 -15.34 -7.63 -12.19
C ASP A 177 -16.57 -8.25 -12.82
N CYS A 178 -16.52 -8.39 -14.14
CA CYS A 178 -17.68 -8.73 -14.95
C CYS A 178 -17.35 -9.94 -15.81
N TYR A 179 -17.31 -11.13 -15.21
CA TYR A 179 -16.97 -12.38 -15.89
C TYR A 179 -18.17 -13.33 -16.02
N ASN A 180 -18.23 -14.11 -17.10
CA ASN A 180 -19.20 -15.19 -17.27
C ASN A 180 -18.76 -16.46 -16.50
N CYS A 181 -19.57 -17.51 -16.51
CA CYS A 181 -19.24 -18.80 -15.88
C CYS A 181 -17.99 -19.48 -16.47
N ASN A 182 -17.56 -19.08 -17.66
CA ASN A 182 -16.34 -19.56 -18.31
C ASN A 182 -15.12 -18.67 -18.00
N GLY A 183 -15.32 -17.57 -17.26
CA GLY A 183 -14.29 -16.60 -16.90
C GLY A 183 -13.98 -15.55 -17.96
N GLU A 184 -14.79 -15.44 -19.01
CA GLU A 184 -14.63 -14.42 -20.06
C GLU A 184 -15.36 -13.13 -19.67
N THR A 185 -14.85 -11.99 -20.15
CA THR A 185 -15.46 -10.68 -19.89
C THR A 185 -16.85 -10.58 -20.52
N THR A 186 -17.82 -10.14 -19.73
CA THR A 186 -19.22 -9.97 -20.15
C THR A 186 -19.47 -8.60 -20.76
N GLU A 187 -20.57 -8.47 -21.51
CA GLU A 187 -21.03 -7.17 -22.05
C GLU A 187 -21.24 -6.11 -20.96
N SER A 188 -21.61 -6.53 -19.74
CA SER A 188 -21.75 -5.65 -18.57
C SER A 188 -20.47 -4.89 -18.24
N PHE A 189 -19.29 -5.49 -18.44
CA PHE A 189 -17.98 -4.83 -18.26
C PHE A 189 -17.89 -3.56 -19.09
N ARG A 190 -18.20 -3.69 -20.38
CA ARG A 190 -18.19 -2.60 -21.36
C ARG A 190 -19.22 -1.53 -21.03
N GLU A 191 -20.43 -1.94 -20.65
CA GLU A 191 -21.48 -0.97 -20.31
C GLU A 191 -21.11 -0.11 -19.11
N ILE A 192 -20.50 -0.70 -18.08
CA ILE A 192 -20.07 0.02 -16.87
C ILE A 192 -19.04 1.09 -17.23
N ILE A 193 -17.98 0.71 -17.96
CA ILE A 193 -16.93 1.65 -18.38
C ILE A 193 -17.55 2.82 -19.15
N LYS A 194 -18.40 2.53 -20.15
CA LYS A 194 -19.10 3.57 -20.92
C LYS A 194 -19.94 4.49 -20.05
N LYS A 195 -20.76 3.93 -19.15
CA LYS A 195 -21.67 4.70 -18.29
C LYS A 195 -20.89 5.62 -17.36
N VAL A 196 -19.81 5.12 -16.75
CA VAL A 196 -18.98 5.92 -15.83
C VAL A 196 -18.25 7.04 -16.58
N MET A 197 -17.65 6.75 -17.73
CA MET A 197 -16.94 7.77 -18.51
C MET A 197 -17.88 8.84 -19.09
N ASN A 198 -19.05 8.44 -19.59
CA ASN A 198 -20.07 9.38 -20.07
C ASN A 198 -20.61 10.26 -18.93
N ALA A 199 -20.85 9.69 -17.74
CA ALA A 199 -21.31 10.45 -16.59
C ALA A 199 -20.28 11.50 -16.11
N ALA A 200 -18.99 11.17 -16.19
CA ALA A 200 -17.90 12.08 -15.89
C ALA A 200 -17.80 13.23 -16.93
N ALA A 201 -18.01 12.93 -18.22
CA ALA A 201 -17.98 13.92 -19.28
C ALA A 201 -19.09 14.97 -19.16
N LEU A 202 -20.28 14.58 -18.69
CA LEU A 202 -21.45 15.46 -18.57
C LEU A 202 -21.38 16.44 -17.38
N ASN A 203 -20.69 16.10 -16.29
CA ASN A 203 -20.84 16.83 -15.02
C ASN A 203 -19.67 17.77 -14.64
N LEU A 204 -18.44 17.57 -15.13
CA LEU A 204 -17.27 18.31 -14.57
C LEU A 204 -16.13 18.65 -15.54
N GLY A 205 -16.26 18.36 -16.84
CA GLY A 205 -15.18 18.52 -17.81
C GLY A 205 -14.10 17.44 -17.64
N LEU A 206 -13.83 16.71 -18.73
CA LEU A 206 -12.95 15.53 -18.80
C LEU A 206 -11.52 15.75 -18.26
N THR A 207 -11.06 17.00 -18.17
CA THR A 207 -9.67 17.31 -17.80
C THR A 207 -9.40 17.22 -16.30
N ARG A 208 -10.43 17.24 -15.44
CA ARG A 208 -10.27 17.26 -13.97
C ARG A 208 -10.51 15.91 -13.29
N ILE A 209 -11.17 14.97 -13.96
CA ILE A 209 -11.43 13.63 -13.42
C ILE A 209 -10.41 12.66 -14.02
N GLY A 210 -9.77 11.86 -13.17
CA GLY A 210 -8.96 10.74 -13.60
C GLY A 210 -9.72 9.42 -13.53
N PHE A 211 -9.41 8.49 -14.43
CA PHE A 211 -10.05 7.18 -14.47
C PHE A 211 -9.07 6.06 -14.09
N VAL A 212 -9.47 5.22 -13.14
CA VAL A 212 -8.68 4.05 -12.74
C VAL A 212 -9.53 2.81 -12.96
N LEU A 213 -9.03 1.87 -13.77
CA LEU A 213 -9.63 0.56 -13.89
C LEU A 213 -8.99 -0.37 -12.85
N LEU A 214 -9.79 -1.08 -12.07
CA LEU A 214 -9.31 -1.98 -11.04
C LEU A 214 -10.02 -3.32 -11.19
N THR A 215 -9.27 -4.40 -11.42
CA THR A 215 -9.84 -5.71 -11.71
C THR A 215 -9.04 -6.88 -11.12
N GLY A 216 -9.75 -7.98 -10.86
CA GLY A 216 -9.18 -9.27 -10.54
C GLY A 216 -8.47 -9.94 -11.71
N SER A 217 -8.71 -9.54 -12.97
CA SER A 217 -8.16 -10.17 -14.18
C SER A 217 -6.68 -9.87 -14.42
N SER A 218 -6.02 -10.70 -15.24
CA SER A 218 -4.66 -10.39 -15.71
C SER A 218 -4.67 -9.23 -16.70
N LEU A 219 -3.52 -8.62 -16.97
CA LEU A 219 -3.43 -7.57 -18.00
C LEU A 219 -3.90 -8.09 -19.37
N GLN A 220 -3.53 -9.31 -19.75
CA GLN A 220 -3.92 -9.88 -21.04
C GLN A 220 -5.45 -10.00 -21.18
N GLU A 221 -6.12 -10.54 -20.15
CA GLU A 221 -7.58 -10.67 -20.11
C GLU A 221 -8.27 -9.29 -20.12
N THR A 222 -7.70 -8.33 -19.38
CA THR A 222 -8.20 -6.96 -19.32
C THR A 222 -8.12 -6.28 -20.68
N MET A 223 -6.99 -6.43 -21.38
CA MET A 223 -6.79 -5.86 -22.70
C MET A 223 -7.70 -6.50 -23.75
N GLU A 224 -7.95 -7.81 -23.66
CA GLU A 224 -8.93 -8.49 -24.50
C GLU A 224 -10.36 -7.95 -24.28
N GLY A 225 -10.75 -7.75 -23.01
CA GLY A 225 -12.02 -7.11 -22.67
C GLY A 225 -12.13 -5.67 -23.21
N LEU A 226 -11.06 -4.88 -23.07
CA LEU A 226 -11.02 -3.48 -23.54
C LEU A 226 -11.02 -3.36 -25.07
N ARG A 227 -10.48 -4.32 -25.83
CA ARG A 227 -10.58 -4.32 -27.32
C ARG A 227 -12.02 -4.29 -27.82
N SER A 228 -12.96 -4.82 -27.05
CA SER A 228 -14.39 -4.82 -27.38
C SER A 228 -15.12 -3.53 -26.96
N CYS A 229 -14.42 -2.62 -26.27
CA CYS A 229 -14.92 -1.35 -25.77
C CYS A 229 -14.54 -0.21 -26.75
N PRO A 230 -15.41 0.79 -26.96
CA PRO A 230 -15.10 1.95 -27.80
C PRO A 230 -14.32 3.03 -27.03
N VAL A 231 -13.56 2.63 -26.01
CA VAL A 231 -12.80 3.52 -25.14
C VAL A 231 -11.33 3.29 -25.43
N ASN A 232 -10.54 4.37 -25.50
CA ASN A 232 -9.11 4.23 -25.69
C ASN A 232 -8.44 3.89 -24.37
N ILE A 233 -7.44 3.04 -24.40
CA ILE A 233 -6.68 2.66 -23.20
C ILE A 233 -5.98 3.88 -22.60
N GLU A 234 -5.57 4.84 -23.44
CA GLU A 234 -4.97 6.12 -23.05
C GLU A 234 -5.92 7.04 -22.27
N ASP A 235 -7.24 6.76 -22.29
CA ASP A 235 -8.21 7.50 -21.49
C ASP A 235 -8.14 7.13 -20.00
N PHE A 236 -7.47 6.01 -19.66
CA PHE A 236 -7.27 5.58 -18.28
C PHE A 236 -5.98 6.17 -17.69
N ASP A 237 -6.11 6.75 -16.50
CA ASP A 237 -5.00 7.20 -15.67
C ASP A 237 -4.45 6.10 -14.76
N ALA A 238 -5.01 4.90 -14.68
CA ALA A 238 -4.28 3.71 -14.22
C ALA A 238 -5.09 2.46 -14.51
N ILE A 239 -4.40 1.35 -14.68
CA ILE A 239 -5.01 0.02 -14.77
C ILE A 239 -4.34 -0.87 -13.72
N ILE A 240 -5.14 -1.34 -12.76
CA ILE A 240 -4.71 -2.22 -11.67
C ILE A 240 -5.28 -3.60 -11.96
N CYS A 241 -4.39 -4.57 -12.11
CA CYS A 241 -4.73 -5.95 -12.46
C CYS A 241 -4.42 -6.90 -11.32
N ASN A 242 -4.81 -8.17 -11.50
CA ASN A 242 -4.47 -9.27 -10.60
C ASN A 242 -4.82 -8.94 -9.13
N SER A 243 -5.99 -8.36 -8.91
CA SER A 243 -6.51 -7.94 -7.59
C SER A 243 -5.58 -6.99 -6.83
N GLY A 244 -4.83 -6.13 -7.54
CA GLY A 244 -3.90 -5.18 -6.93
C GLY A 244 -2.46 -5.67 -6.85
N SER A 245 -2.09 -6.71 -7.60
CA SER A 245 -0.71 -7.20 -7.63
C SER A 245 0.13 -6.53 -8.71
N GLU A 246 -0.51 -5.93 -9.71
CA GLU A 246 0.16 -5.27 -10.83
C GLU A 246 -0.54 -3.94 -11.12
N MET A 247 0.25 -2.93 -11.45
CA MET A 247 -0.22 -1.58 -11.75
C MET A 247 0.42 -1.10 -13.04
N TYR A 248 -0.40 -0.54 -13.93
CA TYR A 248 0.00 -0.10 -15.25
C TYR A 248 -0.47 1.32 -15.50
N PHE A 249 0.36 2.08 -16.23
CA PHE A 249 0.08 3.47 -16.59
C PHE A 249 0.06 3.62 -18.12
N PRO A 250 -1.13 3.68 -18.74
CA PRO A 250 -1.29 3.77 -20.20
C PRO A 250 -0.47 4.81 -20.94
N TRP A 251 -0.16 5.95 -20.31
CA TRP A 251 0.57 7.05 -20.93
C TRP A 251 2.10 6.93 -20.84
N ARG A 252 2.64 5.93 -20.12
CA ARG A 252 4.08 5.63 -20.11
C ARG A 252 4.41 4.64 -21.23
N ASP A 253 4.10 3.37 -21.01
CA ASP A 253 4.48 2.26 -21.91
C ASP A 253 3.69 0.96 -21.66
N MET A 254 2.64 0.98 -20.82
CA MET A 254 1.88 -0.20 -20.41
C MET A 254 2.74 -1.33 -19.81
N VAL A 255 3.92 -1.00 -19.28
CA VAL A 255 4.75 -1.90 -18.47
C VAL A 255 4.31 -1.81 -17.01
N ALA A 256 4.51 -2.90 -16.25
CA ALA A 256 4.20 -2.91 -14.82
C ALA A 256 5.08 -1.87 -14.09
N ASP A 257 4.48 -1.10 -13.19
CA ASP A 257 5.18 -0.05 -12.46
C ASP A 257 6.20 -0.63 -11.47
N GLU A 258 7.48 -0.39 -11.73
CA GLU A 258 8.59 -0.93 -10.93
C GLU A 258 8.55 -0.43 -9.47
N ASP A 259 8.17 0.83 -9.25
CA ASP A 259 8.06 1.42 -7.91
C ASP A 259 6.96 0.73 -7.09
N TYR A 260 5.79 0.48 -7.70
CA TYR A 260 4.71 -0.27 -7.08
C TYR A 260 5.08 -1.74 -6.82
N GLU A 261 5.77 -2.38 -7.77
CA GLU A 261 6.27 -3.75 -7.60
C GLU A 261 7.21 -3.87 -6.41
N ALA A 262 8.17 -2.95 -6.27
CA ALA A 262 9.08 -2.89 -5.13
C ALA A 262 8.33 -2.61 -3.81
N HIS A 263 7.29 -1.76 -3.85
CA HIS A 263 6.47 -1.45 -2.68
C HIS A 263 5.77 -2.70 -2.09
N ILE A 264 5.24 -3.58 -2.95
CA ILE A 264 4.51 -4.77 -2.49
C ILE A 264 5.41 -5.99 -2.23
N GLU A 265 6.65 -6.00 -2.73
CA GLU A 265 7.56 -7.16 -2.71
C GLU A 265 8.05 -7.58 -1.31
N TYR A 266 7.89 -6.74 -0.28
CA TYR A 266 8.45 -7.00 1.04
C TYR A 266 8.17 -8.42 1.57
N ARG A 267 9.24 -9.23 1.66
CA ARG A 267 9.23 -10.64 2.10
C ARG A 267 8.32 -11.57 1.27
N TRP A 268 8.14 -11.27 -0.01
CA TRP A 268 7.45 -12.15 -0.95
C TRP A 268 8.25 -13.46 -1.16
N PRO A 269 7.66 -14.65 -0.93
CA PRO A 269 8.35 -15.92 -1.08
C PRO A 269 8.67 -16.35 -2.53
N GLY A 270 8.18 -15.63 -3.54
CA GLY A 270 8.41 -15.96 -4.95
C GLY A 270 7.87 -17.35 -5.33
N GLU A 271 8.55 -18.02 -6.26
CA GLU A 271 8.14 -19.31 -6.83
C GLU A 271 7.98 -20.42 -5.80
N ASN A 272 8.64 -20.32 -4.64
CA ASN A 272 8.54 -21.31 -3.57
C ASN A 272 7.08 -21.50 -3.10
N ILE A 273 6.23 -20.49 -3.28
CA ILE A 273 4.84 -20.55 -2.85
C ILE A 273 3.98 -21.46 -3.73
N THR A 274 4.31 -21.64 -5.01
CA THR A 274 3.44 -22.36 -5.95
C THR A 274 3.31 -23.83 -5.58
N SER A 275 4.44 -24.49 -5.35
CA SER A 275 4.49 -25.88 -4.89
C SER A 275 3.79 -26.08 -3.54
N MET A 276 3.84 -25.08 -2.66
CA MET A 276 3.20 -25.12 -1.34
C MET A 276 1.71 -24.93 -1.42
N VAL A 277 1.21 -24.00 -2.24
CA VAL A 277 -0.22 -23.75 -2.42
C VAL A 277 -0.89 -24.99 -3.00
N THR A 278 -0.34 -25.58 -4.06
CA THR A 278 -0.86 -26.82 -4.65
C THR A 278 -0.97 -27.95 -3.63
N ARG A 279 -0.03 -28.05 -2.68
CA ARG A 279 -0.04 -29.08 -1.62
C ARG A 279 -0.97 -28.75 -0.46
N LEU A 280 -1.10 -27.48 -0.07
CA LEU A 280 -1.81 -27.07 1.14
C LEU A 280 -3.28 -26.71 0.90
N ALA A 281 -3.64 -26.31 -0.33
CA ALA A 281 -5.01 -26.01 -0.70
C ALA A 281 -5.90 -27.26 -0.70
N ARG A 282 -5.33 -28.43 -0.97
CA ARG A 282 -6.05 -29.72 -1.01
C ARG A 282 -6.66 -30.10 0.35
N ALA A 283 -7.92 -30.51 0.36
CA ALA A 283 -8.53 -31.18 1.51
C ALA A 283 -8.01 -32.63 1.63
N GLU A 284 -8.27 -33.30 2.76
CA GLU A 284 -7.79 -34.68 3.01
C GLU A 284 -8.31 -35.71 1.98
N ASP A 285 -9.48 -35.44 1.36
CA ASP A 285 -10.06 -36.28 0.31
C ASP A 285 -9.89 -35.72 -1.12
N GLY A 286 -9.07 -34.67 -1.32
CA GLY A 286 -8.95 -33.99 -2.61
C GLY A 286 -8.00 -34.69 -3.57
N ALA A 287 -8.34 -34.74 -4.86
CA ALA A 287 -7.47 -35.31 -5.89
C ALA A 287 -6.30 -34.36 -6.24
N GLU A 288 -5.20 -34.90 -6.77
CA GLU A 288 -4.04 -34.07 -7.11
C GLU A 288 -4.33 -33.02 -8.19
N ASP A 289 -5.22 -33.36 -9.12
CA ASP A 289 -5.60 -32.52 -10.26
C ASP A 289 -6.75 -31.55 -9.96
N ASP A 290 -7.18 -31.43 -8.70
CA ASP A 290 -8.28 -30.55 -8.29
C ASP A 290 -7.91 -29.06 -8.35
N ILE A 291 -6.62 -28.77 -8.17
CA ILE A 291 -6.02 -27.45 -8.27
C ILE A 291 -4.79 -27.51 -9.17
N VAL A 292 -4.80 -26.71 -10.23
CA VAL A 292 -3.72 -26.67 -11.23
C VAL A 292 -3.30 -25.23 -11.45
N GLU A 293 -2.00 -24.99 -11.59
CA GLU A 293 -1.51 -23.66 -11.91
C GLU A 293 -2.07 -23.18 -13.27
N TYR A 294 -2.60 -21.96 -13.27
CA TYR A 294 -3.18 -21.31 -14.44
C TYR A 294 -2.22 -20.24 -14.96
N THR A 295 -1.21 -20.70 -15.68
CA THR A 295 -0.09 -19.87 -16.16
C THR A 295 -0.50 -18.66 -16.99
N LYS A 296 -1.64 -18.72 -17.70
CA LYS A 296 -2.16 -17.61 -18.52
C LYS A 296 -2.59 -16.38 -17.71
N ALA A 297 -2.93 -16.54 -16.44
CA ALA A 297 -3.25 -15.41 -15.56
C ALA A 297 -2.24 -15.22 -14.42
N CYS A 298 -1.07 -15.86 -14.52
CA CYS A 298 0.06 -15.53 -13.66
C CYS A 298 0.67 -14.19 -14.11
N GLY A 299 1.04 -13.37 -13.14
CA GLY A 299 1.81 -12.15 -13.30
C GLY A 299 3.19 -12.29 -12.65
N SER A 300 3.98 -11.21 -12.67
CA SER A 300 5.34 -11.20 -12.10
C SER A 300 5.38 -11.63 -10.64
N ARG A 301 4.43 -11.11 -9.84
CA ARG A 301 4.30 -11.38 -8.40
C ARG A 301 2.92 -11.93 -8.03
N CYS A 302 2.17 -12.48 -8.97
CA CYS A 302 0.86 -13.07 -8.70
C CYS A 302 0.73 -14.43 -9.37
N TYR A 303 0.57 -15.48 -8.58
CA TYR A 303 0.32 -16.82 -9.10
C TYR A 303 -1.18 -17.12 -9.09
N SER A 304 -1.69 -17.61 -10.20
CA SER A 304 -3.10 -17.97 -10.37
C SER A 304 -3.22 -19.49 -10.48
N PHE A 305 -4.22 -20.07 -9.82
CA PHE A 305 -4.54 -21.49 -9.85
C PHE A 305 -5.99 -21.68 -10.28
N SER A 306 -6.24 -22.60 -11.21
CA SER A 306 -7.56 -23.01 -11.64
C SER A 306 -8.06 -24.16 -10.77
N ILE A 307 -9.34 -24.09 -10.40
CA ILE A 307 -10.00 -25.04 -9.51
C ILE A 307 -11.09 -25.76 -10.29
N LYS A 308 -11.09 -27.09 -10.22
CA LYS A 308 -12.13 -27.89 -10.86
C LYS A 308 -13.48 -27.70 -10.17
N PRO A 309 -14.60 -27.63 -10.93
CA PRO A 309 -15.93 -27.60 -10.34
C PRO A 309 -16.17 -28.82 -9.44
N GLY A 310 -16.61 -28.59 -8.20
CA GLY A 310 -16.84 -29.66 -7.21
C GLY A 310 -15.60 -30.16 -6.47
N ALA A 311 -14.42 -29.59 -6.72
CA ALA A 311 -13.21 -29.90 -5.98
C ALA A 311 -13.36 -29.59 -4.49
N LYS A 312 -12.91 -30.52 -3.64
CA LYS A 312 -12.87 -30.32 -2.18
C LYS A 312 -11.60 -29.55 -1.81
N ILE A 313 -11.69 -28.23 -1.81
CA ILE A 313 -10.58 -27.33 -1.45
C ILE A 313 -10.80 -26.74 -0.07
N ARG A 314 -9.72 -26.51 0.67
CA ARG A 314 -9.77 -25.86 1.98
C ARG A 314 -10.25 -24.41 1.83
N LYS A 315 -10.99 -23.93 2.82
CA LYS A 315 -11.39 -22.51 2.92
C LYS A 315 -10.16 -21.60 3.01
N VAL A 316 -10.30 -20.36 2.55
CA VAL A 316 -9.26 -19.31 2.59
C VAL A 316 -8.57 -19.25 3.95
N ASP A 317 -9.34 -19.11 5.03
CA ASP A 317 -8.80 -18.94 6.39
C ASP A 317 -7.88 -20.09 6.81
N ALA A 318 -8.28 -21.31 6.48
CA ALA A 318 -7.51 -22.51 6.80
C ALA A 318 -6.24 -22.61 5.95
N LEU A 319 -6.30 -22.21 4.67
CA LEU A 319 -5.15 -22.16 3.79
C LEU A 319 -4.16 -21.07 4.22
N HIS A 320 -4.65 -19.86 4.52
CA HIS A 320 -3.88 -18.76 5.09
C HIS A 320 -3.17 -19.18 6.38
N GLN A 321 -3.88 -19.80 7.31
CA GLN A 321 -3.29 -20.28 8.56
C GLN A 321 -2.13 -21.25 8.28
N ARG A 322 -2.32 -22.23 7.38
CA ARG A 322 -1.29 -23.22 7.07
C ARG A 322 -0.06 -22.65 6.38
N LEU A 323 -0.24 -21.64 5.53
CA LEU A 323 0.87 -20.94 4.88
C LEU A 323 1.63 -20.09 5.90
N ARG A 324 0.93 -19.35 6.77
CA ARG A 324 1.55 -18.59 7.86
C ARG A 324 2.34 -19.46 8.83
N MET A 325 1.81 -20.64 9.20
CA MET A 325 2.52 -21.60 10.05
C MET A 325 3.81 -22.15 9.43
N ARG A 326 3.98 -22.03 8.11
CA ARG A 326 5.19 -22.41 7.36
C ARG A 326 6.06 -21.21 6.99
N GLY A 327 5.73 -20.01 7.48
CA GLY A 327 6.48 -18.79 7.22
C GLY A 327 6.13 -18.06 5.92
N PHE A 328 5.19 -18.57 5.12
CA PHE A 328 4.76 -17.92 3.88
C PHE A 328 3.80 -16.77 4.20
N ARG A 329 4.24 -15.54 3.89
CA ARG A 329 3.44 -14.32 4.02
C ARG A 329 2.93 -13.90 2.65
N CYS A 330 1.66 -14.14 2.42
CA CYS A 330 1.00 -13.82 1.16
C CYS A 330 -0.45 -13.40 1.42
N ASN A 331 -1.01 -12.68 0.46
CA ASN A 331 -2.43 -12.53 0.31
C ASN A 331 -2.97 -13.65 -0.59
N ILE A 332 -4.20 -14.09 -0.31
CA ILE A 332 -4.86 -15.14 -1.08
C ILE A 332 -6.29 -14.71 -1.32
N VAL A 333 -6.71 -14.72 -2.59
CA VAL A 333 -8.03 -14.24 -3.01
C VAL A 333 -8.64 -15.29 -3.93
N TYR A 334 -9.91 -15.64 -3.70
CA TYR A 334 -10.68 -16.38 -4.69
C TYR A 334 -11.34 -15.40 -5.65
N THR A 335 -11.11 -15.63 -6.93
CA THR A 335 -11.69 -14.87 -8.03
C THR A 335 -12.55 -15.77 -8.92
N HIS A 336 -13.33 -15.16 -9.83
CA HIS A 336 -14.23 -15.87 -10.75
C HIS A 336 -15.19 -16.82 -10.02
N ALA A 337 -15.90 -16.28 -9.02
CA ALA A 337 -16.87 -17.02 -8.20
C ALA A 337 -16.29 -18.30 -7.55
N GLY A 338 -14.99 -18.28 -7.21
CA GLY A 338 -14.31 -19.39 -6.54
C GLY A 338 -13.64 -20.40 -7.47
N SER A 339 -13.73 -20.22 -8.79
CA SER A 339 -13.06 -21.09 -9.76
C SER A 339 -11.58 -20.80 -9.94
N ARG A 340 -11.10 -19.64 -9.49
CA ARG A 340 -9.68 -19.27 -9.52
C ARG A 340 -9.19 -18.85 -8.13
N LEU A 341 -8.00 -19.31 -7.78
CA LEU A 341 -7.29 -18.90 -6.57
C LEU A 341 -6.08 -18.08 -6.97
N LYS A 342 -5.98 -16.86 -6.46
CA LYS A 342 -4.84 -15.97 -6.66
C LYS A 342 -4.01 -15.88 -5.39
N VAL A 343 -2.69 -15.89 -5.56
CA VAL A 343 -1.72 -15.78 -4.48
C VAL A 343 -0.73 -14.69 -4.84
N ALA A 344 -0.66 -13.67 -3.99
CA ALA A 344 0.09 -12.44 -4.24
C ALA A 344 0.80 -11.97 -2.96
N PRO A 345 1.72 -10.99 -3.04
CA PRO A 345 2.36 -10.41 -1.88
C PRO A 345 1.37 -9.97 -0.80
N LEU A 346 1.82 -9.98 0.45
CA LEU A 346 0.96 -9.63 1.59
C LEU A 346 0.34 -8.22 1.46
N PHE A 347 1.07 -7.29 0.83
CA PHE A 347 0.62 -5.92 0.62
C PHE A 347 -0.07 -5.70 -0.72
N ALA A 348 -0.19 -6.74 -1.56
CA ALA A 348 -0.95 -6.70 -2.79
C ALA A 348 -2.45 -6.89 -2.48
N SER A 349 -3.23 -5.83 -2.66
CA SER A 349 -4.70 -5.87 -2.64
C SER A 349 -5.26 -4.64 -3.35
N ARG A 350 -6.53 -4.70 -3.75
CA ARG A 350 -7.25 -3.57 -4.36
C ARG A 350 -7.17 -2.31 -3.51
N MET A 351 -7.42 -2.45 -2.20
CA MET A 351 -7.38 -1.34 -1.27
C MET A 351 -5.98 -0.74 -1.13
N GLN A 352 -4.95 -1.58 -1.03
CA GLN A 352 -3.57 -1.10 -0.90
C GLN A 352 -3.09 -0.42 -2.19
N ALA A 353 -3.47 -0.93 -3.37
CA ALA A 353 -3.18 -0.29 -4.64
C ALA A 353 -3.80 1.12 -4.72
N LEU A 354 -5.03 1.30 -4.26
CA LEU A 354 -5.67 2.62 -4.21
C LEU A 354 -5.02 3.57 -3.20
N ARG A 355 -4.59 3.05 -2.04
CA ARG A 355 -3.83 3.84 -1.06
C ARG A 355 -2.48 4.27 -1.61
N TYR A 356 -1.79 3.37 -2.31
CA TYR A 356 -0.55 3.70 -3.01
C TYR A 356 -0.77 4.84 -4.01
N LEU A 357 -1.80 4.75 -4.86
CA LEU A 357 -2.14 5.82 -5.82
C LEU A 357 -2.48 7.14 -5.14
N SER A 358 -3.24 7.10 -4.03
CA SER A 358 -3.58 8.29 -3.25
C SER A 358 -2.33 9.03 -2.76
N ILE A 359 -1.33 8.28 -2.27
CA ILE A 359 -0.06 8.85 -1.80
C ILE A 359 0.81 9.30 -2.99
N ALA A 360 1.01 8.43 -3.98
CA ALA A 360 1.88 8.66 -5.13
C ALA A 360 1.44 9.87 -5.97
N TRP A 361 0.13 10.11 -6.08
CA TRP A 361 -0.43 11.23 -6.83
C TRP A 361 -0.86 12.41 -5.96
N GLY A 362 -0.76 12.31 -4.63
CA GLY A 362 -1.18 13.37 -3.70
C GLY A 362 -2.69 13.64 -3.74
N ILE A 363 -3.52 12.62 -4.02
CA ILE A 363 -4.98 12.75 -4.10
C ILE A 363 -5.60 12.22 -2.82
N ASP A 364 -6.34 13.08 -2.13
CA ASP A 364 -7.11 12.72 -0.92
C ASP A 364 -8.18 11.67 -1.26
N LEU A 365 -8.28 10.63 -0.41
CA LEU A 365 -9.27 9.56 -0.57
C LEU A 365 -10.73 10.07 -0.58
N SER A 366 -11.02 11.21 0.04
CA SER A 366 -12.33 11.88 -0.04
C SER A 366 -12.72 12.34 -1.45
N LYS A 367 -11.73 12.41 -2.35
CA LYS A 367 -11.90 12.77 -3.77
C LYS A 367 -11.82 11.54 -4.68
N VAL A 368 -11.96 10.34 -4.12
CA VAL A 368 -11.98 9.08 -4.87
C VAL A 368 -13.40 8.51 -4.81
N VAL A 369 -14.01 8.33 -5.97
CA VAL A 369 -15.31 7.67 -6.13
C VAL A 369 -15.06 6.28 -6.68
N VAL A 370 -15.48 5.25 -5.94
CA VAL A 370 -15.32 3.85 -6.34
C VAL A 370 -16.66 3.28 -6.80
N PHE A 371 -16.71 2.81 -8.04
CA PHE A 371 -17.84 2.10 -8.62
C PHE A 371 -17.60 0.60 -8.44
N ILE A 372 -18.43 -0.04 -7.62
CA ILE A 372 -18.34 -1.46 -7.29
C ILE A 372 -19.54 -2.23 -7.85
N GLY A 373 -19.33 -3.50 -8.19
CA GLY A 373 -20.40 -4.42 -8.55
C GLY A 373 -21.20 -4.88 -7.33
N GLU A 374 -22.46 -5.30 -7.55
CA GLU A 374 -23.31 -5.90 -6.50
C GLU A 374 -22.74 -7.24 -5.99
N LYS A 375 -22.06 -7.96 -6.89
CA LYS A 375 -21.34 -9.21 -6.62
C LYS A 375 -19.94 -9.05 -7.20
N GLY A 376 -18.96 -9.61 -6.51
CA GLY A 376 -17.57 -9.50 -6.92
C GLY A 376 -16.73 -10.62 -6.33
N ASP A 377 -15.43 -10.54 -6.62
CA ASP A 377 -14.44 -11.40 -6.02
C ASP A 377 -14.32 -11.14 -4.52
N THR A 378 -13.62 -12.03 -3.82
CA THR A 378 -13.59 -12.05 -2.34
C THR A 378 -12.59 -11.08 -1.70
N ASP A 379 -12.11 -10.08 -2.45
CA ASP A 379 -10.98 -9.20 -2.09
C ASP A 379 -11.32 -7.90 -1.33
#